data_AF-A0A5R2N8X3-F1
#
_entry.id   AF-A0A5R2N8X3-F1
#
_cell.length_a   1.000
_cell.length_b   1.000
_cell.length_c   1.000
_cell.angle_alpha   90.00
_cell.angle_beta   90.00
_cell.angle_gamma   90.00
#
_symmetry.space_group_name_H-M   'P 1'
#
loop_
_entity.id
_entity.type
_entity.pdbx_description
1 polymer ?
#
loop_
_entity_poly.entity_id
_entity_poly.type
_entity_poly.pdbx_seq_one_letter_code
_entity_poly.pdbx_strand_id
1 'polypeptide(L)' 'MSRPIIVFDLDGTLIDTAPDLLDSLNHSLAASELAAVDEAGFKRFVGHGGRVMI' A
#
# COMPACT_ATOMS: atom_id res chain seq x y z
N MET A 1 30.00 -24.40 -6.36
CA MET A 1 28.69 -24.50 -5.72
C MET A 1 28.05 -23.12 -5.71
N SER A 2 26.83 -22.96 -6.22
CA SER A 2 26.11 -21.69 -6.10
C SER A 2 25.66 -21.50 -4.65
N ARG A 3 25.75 -20.26 -4.14
CA ARG A 3 25.23 -19.92 -2.81
C ARG A 3 23.73 -19.65 -2.92
N PRO A 4 22.91 -20.09 -1.95
CA PRO A 4 21.49 -19.78 -1.93
C PRO A 4 21.29 -18.27 -1.71
N ILE A 5 20.31 -17.71 -2.42
CA ILE A 5 19.91 -16.30 -2.32
C ILE A 5 18.46 -16.26 -1.84
N ILE A 6 18.16 -15.35 -0.93
CA ILE A 6 16.81 -15.07 -0.46
C ILE A 6 16.51 -13.62 -0.80
N VAL A 7 15.35 -13.38 -1.38
CA VAL A 7 14.85 -12.03 -1.71
C VAL A 7 13.61 -11.79 -0.87
N PHE A 8 13.54 -10.62 -0.27
CA PHE A 8 12.39 -10.16 0.50
C PHE A 8 11.71 -9.03 -0.25
N ASP A 9 10.39 -9.04 -0.21
CA ASP A 9 9.60 -7.88 -0.55
C ASP A 9 9.79 -6.78 0.52
N LEU A 10 9.44 -5.54 0.22
CA LEU A 10 9.56 -4.43 1.14
C LEU A 10 8.28 -4.23 1.94
N ASP A 11 7.19 -3.91 1.23
CA ASP A 11 5.92 -3.49 1.81
C ASP A 11 5.22 -4.67 2.49
N GLY A 12 4.91 -4.51 3.77
CA GLY A 12 4.29 -5.56 4.59
C GLY A 12 5.19 -6.77 4.89
N THR A 13 6.43 -6.79 4.39
CA THR A 13 7.41 -7.86 4.68
C THR A 13 8.55 -7.35 5.54
N LEU A 14 9.26 -6.31 5.10
CA LEU A 14 10.33 -5.68 5.87
C LEU A 14 9.85 -4.43 6.62
N ILE A 15 8.83 -3.74 6.09
CA ILE A 15 8.30 -2.50 6.65
C ILE A 15 6.77 -2.53 6.61
N ASP A 16 6.13 -2.16 7.72
CA ASP A 16 4.68 -1.92 7.74
C ASP A 16 4.35 -0.53 7.17
N THR A 17 4.26 -0.45 5.84
CA THR A 17 3.99 0.79 5.10
C THR A 17 2.50 1.11 4.95
N ALA A 18 1.61 0.27 5.51
CA ALA A 18 0.17 0.44 5.33
C ALA A 18 -0.39 1.78 5.85
N PRO A 19 0.01 2.29 7.05
CA PRO A 19 -0.49 3.57 7.55
C PRO A 19 -0.09 4.75 6.65
N ASP A 20 1.19 4.81 6.26
CA ASP A 20 1.72 5.93 5.47
C ASP A 20 1.15 5.96 4.05
N LEU A 21 0.93 4.78 3.45
CA LEU A 21 0.31 4.66 2.14
C LEU A 21 -1.18 5.03 2.17
N LEU A 22 -1.88 4.73 3.27
CA LEU A 22 -3.27 5.17 3.47
C LEU A 22 -3.36 6.69 3.57
N ASP A 23 -2.49 7.30 4.36
CA ASP A 23 -2.44 8.76 4.49
C ASP A 23 -2.12 9.43 3.15
N SER A 24 -1.19 8.86 2.39
CA SER A 24 -0.83 9.35 1.05
C SER A 24 -1.98 9.21 0.05
N LEU A 25 -2.73 8.11 0.09
CA LEU A 25 -3.92 7.90 -0.72
C LEU A 25 -5.00 8.93 -0.37
N ASN A 26 -5.31 9.08 0.92
CA ASN A 26 -6.31 10.02 1.39
C ASN A 26 -5.94 11.47 1.08
N HIS A 27 -4.65 11.82 1.15
CA HIS A 27 -4.15 13.12 0.70
C HIS A 27 -4.47 13.37 -0.78
N SER A 28 -4.27 12.35 -1.63
CA SER A 28 -4.53 12.45 -3.08
C SER A 28 -6.04 12.50 -3.41
N LEU A 29 -6.86 11.74 -2.69
CA LEU A 29 -8.32 11.76 -2.81
C LEU A 29 -8.91 13.11 -2.41
N ALA A 30 -8.41 13.69 -1.31
CA ALA A 30 -8.83 15.01 -0.85
C ALA A 30 -8.57 16.10 -1.89
N ALA A 31 -7.44 16.02 -2.63
CA ALA A 31 -7.14 16.95 -3.72
C ALA A 31 -8.14 16.85 -4.89
N SER A 32 -8.88 15.75 -4.99
CA SER A 32 -9.91 15.51 -6.02
C SER A 32 -11.34 15.60 -5.47
N GLU A 33 -11.52 16.11 -4.25
CA GLU A 33 -12.82 16.18 -3.54
C GLU A 33 -13.52 14.82 -3.34
N LEU A 34 -12.73 13.74 -3.34
CA LEU A 34 -13.23 12.38 -3.12
C LEU A 34 -13.21 12.03 -1.62
N ALA A 35 -14.13 11.15 -1.22
CA ALA A 35 -14.22 10.69 0.16
C ALA A 35 -12.96 9.89 0.56
N ALA A 36 -12.49 10.12 1.78
CA ALA A 36 -11.38 9.37 2.36
C ALA A 36 -11.76 7.89 2.57
N VAL A 37 -10.76 7.03 2.43
CA VAL A 37 -10.86 5.59 2.64
C VAL A 37 -10.36 5.25 4.05
N ASP A 38 -11.00 4.29 4.70
CA ASP A 38 -10.58 3.77 6.00
C ASP A 38 -9.59 2.60 5.87
N GLU A 39 -8.98 2.20 6.99
CA GLU A 39 -7.96 1.13 6.99
C GLU A 39 -8.53 -0.22 6.51
N ALA A 40 -9.83 -0.46 6.75
CA ALA A 40 -10.52 -1.67 6.32
C ALA A 40 -10.73 -1.70 4.79
N GLY A 41 -11.11 -0.57 4.19
CA GLY A 41 -11.17 -0.39 2.74
C GLY A 41 -9.78 -0.47 2.10
N PHE A 42 -8.79 0.16 2.72
CA PHE A 42 -7.41 0.22 2.21
C PHE A 42 -6.71 -1.14 2.19
N LYS A 43 -6.77 -1.90 3.30
CA LYS A 43 -6.18 -3.25 3.39
C LYS A 43 -6.75 -4.23 2.38
N ARG A 44 -7.96 -3.97 1.86
CA ARG A 44 -8.61 -4.83 0.86
C ARG A 44 -8.05 -4.64 -0.56
N PHE A 45 -7.39 -3.51 -0.84
CA PHE A 45 -6.89 -3.16 -2.16
C PHE A 45 -5.37 -2.99 -2.25
N VAL A 46 -4.69 -2.86 -1.11
CA VAL A 46 -3.22 -2.88 -1.00
C VAL A 46 -2.63 -4.15 -1.65
N GLY A 47 -1.47 -3.98 -2.31
CA GLY A 47 -0.74 -5.07 -2.97
C GLY A 47 -1.27 -5.49 -4.34
N HIS A 48 -2.44 -4.98 -4.77
CA HIS A 48 -3.04 -5.29 -6.08
C HIS A 48 -2.74 -4.24 -7.17
N GLY A 49 -1.92 -3.23 -6.83
CA GLY A 49 -1.51 -2.12 -7.70
C GLY A 49 -2.45 -0.92 -7.66
N GLY A 50 -1.93 0.27 -7.98
CA GLY A 50 -2.63 1.55 -7.77
C GLY A 50 -3.98 1.68 -8.49
N ARG A 51 -4.21 0.96 -9.59
CA ARG A 51 -5.49 0.96 -10.32
C ARG A 51 -6.61 0.20 -9.60
N VAL A 52 -6.27 -0.63 -8.62
CA VAL A 52 -7.24 -1.36 -7.77
C VAL A 52 -7.60 -0.53 -6.53
N MET A 53 -6.85 0.53 -6.25
CA MET A 53 -6.99 1.40 -5.07
C MET A 53 -7.75 2.71 -5.34
N ILE A 54 -8.12 2.99 -6.58
CA ILE A 54 -8.94 4.14 -7.03
C ILE A 54 -10.33 3.62 -7.36
#